data_AF-A0A1X2GW41-F1
#
_entry.id   AF-A0A1X2GW41-F1
#
_cell.length_a   1.000
_cell.length_b   1.000
_cell.length_c   1.000
_cell.angle_alpha   90.00
_cell.angle_beta   90.00
_cell.angle_gamma   90.00
#
_symmetry.space_group_name_H-M   'P 1'
#
loop_
_entity.id
_entity.type
_entity.pdbx_description
1 polymer ?
#
loop_
_entity_poly.entity_id
_entity_poly.type
_entity_poly.pdbx_seq_one_letter_code
_entity_poly.pdbx_strand_id
1 'polypeptide(L)'
;RKRTRATPEQLAVLEKTFSVNPSPNNRVREQLSRELGMSERSIQIWFQNRRAKVKNMAKRSATAASKLPWSNQTPPASLHTAASPLAHQRIHQPSEHPACPHTSLQIGTWKRMSLRPHDLECFFDRQLRCMVWRIQDGQQRFKMHIGLDVIEKMQLDPLMERMGWARLSVTVTQPEGISFYMEDLHGQGSDNWTQCRDFTQDRQATSVTLHAVDGPAMAL
;
A
#
# COMPACT_ATOMS: atom_id res chain seq x y z
N ARG A 1 -12.77 -0.83 17.64
CA ARG A 1 -12.08 -0.32 18.86
C ARG A 1 -11.50 1.06 18.54
N LYS A 2 -11.85 2.13 19.30
CA LYS A 2 -11.35 3.50 19.03
C LYS A 2 -9.83 3.58 19.25
N ARG A 3 -9.12 4.31 18.38
CA ARG A 3 -7.65 4.45 18.43
C ARG A 3 -7.29 5.48 19.51
N THR A 4 -6.81 5.01 20.66
CA THR A 4 -6.35 5.90 21.74
C THR A 4 -4.96 6.44 21.41
N ARG A 5 -4.80 7.77 21.46
CA ARG A 5 -3.48 8.43 21.32
C ARG A 5 -2.72 8.35 22.65
N ALA A 6 -1.41 8.12 22.58
CA ALA A 6 -0.55 8.14 23.76
C ALA A 6 -0.38 9.59 24.26
N THR A 7 -0.35 9.78 25.58
CA THR A 7 -0.11 11.07 26.22
C THR A 7 1.36 11.48 26.12
N PRO A 8 1.70 12.78 26.29
CA PRO A 8 3.09 13.23 26.28
C PRO A 8 3.97 12.54 27.33
N GLU A 9 3.42 12.30 28.53
CA GLU A 9 4.09 11.56 29.61
C GLU A 9 4.39 10.11 29.22
N GLN A 10 3.42 9.44 28.58
CA GLN A 10 3.61 8.07 28.09
C GLN A 10 4.69 8.00 27.01
N LEU A 11 4.74 9.00 26.12
CA LEU A 11 5.76 9.08 25.08
C LEU A 11 7.16 9.29 25.66
N ALA A 12 7.30 10.09 26.71
CA ALA A 12 8.60 10.35 27.34
C ALA A 12 9.24 9.05 27.90
N VAL A 13 8.45 8.21 28.57
CA VAL A 13 8.93 6.92 29.10
C VAL A 13 9.27 5.93 27.98
N LEU A 14 8.45 5.89 26.92
CA LEU A 14 8.70 5.05 25.74
C LEU A 14 9.99 5.47 25.01
N GLU A 15 10.24 6.78 24.85
CA GLU A 15 11.45 7.30 24.23
C GLU A 15 12.70 7.05 25.10
N LYS A 16 12.61 7.26 26.42
CA LYS A 16 13.69 6.92 27.36
C LYS A 16 14.08 5.45 27.27
N THR A 17 13.08 4.56 27.22
CA THR A 17 13.32 3.11 27.10
C THR A 17 13.89 2.75 25.73
N PHE A 18 13.41 3.39 24.66
CA PHE A 18 13.91 3.16 23.30
C PHE A 18 15.40 3.47 23.14
N SER A 19 15.90 4.53 23.79
CA SER A 19 17.31 4.90 23.73
C SER A 19 18.25 3.84 24.33
N VAL A 20 17.77 3.07 25.31
CA VAL A 20 18.54 2.00 25.98
C VAL A 20 18.28 0.63 25.33
N ASN A 21 17.04 0.36 24.94
CA ASN A 21 16.63 -0.90 24.33
C ASN A 21 15.64 -0.66 23.17
N PRO A 22 16.14 -0.55 21.92
CA PRO A 22 15.29 -0.35 20.74
C PRO A 22 14.39 -1.55 20.39
N SER A 23 14.62 -2.72 20.99
CA SER A 23 13.87 -3.96 20.74
C SER A 23 13.49 -4.66 22.06
N PRO A 24 12.52 -4.11 22.82
CA PRO A 24 12.13 -4.66 24.10
C PRO A 24 11.53 -6.07 23.95
N ASN A 25 12.05 -7.00 24.76
CA ASN A 25 11.53 -8.35 24.89
C ASN A 25 10.17 -8.35 25.62
N ASN A 26 9.54 -9.52 25.76
CA ASN A 26 8.19 -9.63 26.32
C ASN A 26 8.10 -9.06 27.75
N ARG A 27 9.05 -9.43 28.62
CA ARG A 27 9.12 -8.98 30.02
C ARG A 27 9.20 -7.46 30.16
N VAL A 28 10.00 -6.80 29.31
CA VAL A 28 10.12 -5.33 29.31
C VAL A 28 8.84 -4.66 28.81
N ARG A 29 8.14 -5.26 27.83
CA ARG A 29 6.85 -4.73 27.36
C ARG A 29 5.75 -4.87 28.41
N GLU A 30 5.74 -5.97 29.17
CA GLU A 30 4.80 -6.18 30.28
C GLU A 30 5.01 -5.14 31.39
N GLN A 31 6.26 -4.85 31.75
CA GLN A 31 6.58 -3.82 32.74
C GLN A 31 6.10 -2.43 32.28
N LEU A 32 6.39 -2.05 31.03
CA LEU A 32 5.92 -0.79 30.45
C LEU A 32 4.38 -0.73 30.34
N SER A 33 3.73 -1.88 30.12
CA SER A 33 2.27 -1.97 30.05
C SER A 33 1.63 -1.57 31.38
N ARG A 34 2.21 -2.06 32.49
CA ARG A 34 1.77 -1.74 33.85
C ARG A 34 2.07 -0.29 34.23
N GLU A 35 3.24 0.22 33.86
CA GLU A 35 3.68 1.59 34.17
C GLU A 35 2.89 2.65 33.40
N LEU A 36 2.57 2.40 32.13
CA LEU A 36 1.95 3.38 31.24
C LEU A 36 0.43 3.21 31.09
N GLY A 37 -0.16 2.15 31.64
CA GLY A 37 -1.57 1.80 31.44
C GLY A 37 -1.91 1.51 29.97
N MET A 38 -0.91 1.14 29.17
CA MET A 38 -1.06 0.82 27.74
C MET A 38 -1.05 -0.69 27.55
N SER A 39 -1.80 -1.21 26.57
CA SER A 39 -1.67 -2.63 26.22
C SER A 39 -0.29 -2.93 25.63
N GLU A 40 0.26 -4.12 25.91
CA GLU A 40 1.53 -4.59 25.32
C GLU A 40 1.55 -4.47 23.80
N ARG A 41 0.41 -4.72 23.14
CA ARG A 41 0.27 -4.56 21.68
C ARG A 41 0.46 -3.11 21.24
N SER A 42 -0.06 -2.14 21.98
CA SER A 42 0.15 -0.71 21.68
C SER A 42 1.62 -0.32 21.83
N ILE A 43 2.28 -0.84 22.85
CA ILE A 43 3.72 -0.62 23.09
C ILE A 43 4.54 -1.26 21.97
N GLN A 44 4.25 -2.50 21.59
CA GLN A 44 4.91 -3.19 20.48
C GLN A 44 4.80 -2.40 19.16
N ILE A 45 3.59 -1.91 18.82
CA ILE A 45 3.36 -1.10 17.63
C ILE A 45 4.14 0.22 17.72
N TRP A 46 4.18 0.86 18.89
CA TRP A 46 4.94 2.09 19.09
C TRP A 46 6.44 1.89 18.82
N PHE A 47 7.05 0.84 19.37
CA PHE A 47 8.48 0.54 19.16
C PHE A 47 8.79 0.18 17.70
N GLN A 48 7.89 -0.54 17.02
CA GLN A 48 8.01 -0.80 15.58
C GLN A 48 7.99 0.50 14.75
N ASN A 49 7.02 1.37 15.03
CA ASN A 49 6.90 2.66 14.35
C ASN A 49 8.10 3.58 14.65
N ARG A 50 8.61 3.56 15.89
CA ARG A 50 9.78 4.36 16.28
C ARG A 50 11.04 3.91 15.54
N ARG A 51 11.30 2.60 15.43
CA ARG A 51 12.43 2.07 14.62
C ARG A 51 12.31 2.43 13.15
N ALA A 52 11.11 2.34 12.57
CA ALA A 52 10.88 2.74 11.19
C ALA A 52 11.20 4.23 10.97
N LYS A 53 10.81 5.11 11.91
CA LYS A 53 11.13 6.55 11.86
C LYS A 53 12.65 6.81 11.89
N VAL A 54 13.40 6.14 12.77
CA VAL A 54 14.86 6.28 12.84
C VAL A 54 15.54 5.82 11.54
N LYS A 55 15.13 4.66 10.99
CA LYS A 55 15.65 4.15 9.70
C LYS A 55 15.36 5.11 8.55
N ASN A 56 14.20 5.77 8.56
CA ASN A 56 13.83 6.75 7.54
C ASN A 56 14.57 8.09 7.70
N MET A 57 14.87 8.52 8.92
CA MET A 57 15.67 9.74 9.16
C MET A 57 17.13 9.55 8.71
N ALA A 58 17.73 8.39 8.96
CA ALA A 58 19.10 8.08 8.49
C ALA A 58 19.25 8.11 6.96
N LYS A 59 18.17 7.80 6.21
CA LYS A 59 18.14 7.85 4.74
C LYS A 59 17.99 9.28 4.18
N ARG A 60 17.35 10.18 4.93
CA ARG A 60 17.16 11.60 4.55
C ARG A 60 18.42 12.43 4.78
N SER A 61 19.22 12.10 5.79
CA SER A 61 20.54 12.72 6.01
C SER A 61 21.58 12.33 4.96
N ALA A 62 21.38 11.23 4.23
CA ALA A 62 22.29 10.79 3.16
C ALA A 62 21.96 11.38 1.76
N THR A 63 20.85 12.12 1.62
CA THR A 63 20.37 12.65 0.33
C THR A 63 20.37 14.18 0.23
N ALA A 64 20.88 14.89 1.25
CA ALA A 64 20.88 16.36 1.30
C ALA A 64 22.12 17.05 0.68
N ALA A 65 23.03 16.32 0.04
CA ALA A 65 24.29 16.86 -0.49
C ALA A 65 24.27 17.18 -2.01
N SER A 66 23.13 17.15 -2.67
CA SER A 66 23.05 17.63 -4.06
C SER A 66 21.67 18.18 -4.39
N LYS A 67 21.58 19.52 -4.43
CA LYS A 67 20.99 20.31 -5.53
C LYS A 67 20.93 21.79 -5.15
N LEU A 68 21.68 22.59 -5.90
CA LEU A 68 21.51 24.04 -6.01
C LEU A 68 20.19 24.38 -6.74
N PRO A 69 19.65 25.60 -6.54
CA PRO A 69 18.34 26.01 -7.04
C PRO A 69 18.46 26.70 -8.41
N TRP A 70 17.53 26.43 -9.33
CA TRP A 70 17.33 27.29 -10.50
C TRP A 70 15.87 27.78 -10.57
N SER A 71 15.81 29.05 -10.92
CA SER A 71 14.78 30.08 -10.81
C SER A 71 13.72 30.10 -11.93
N ASN A 72 12.57 30.68 -11.57
CA ASN A 72 11.60 31.51 -12.31
C ASN A 72 11.40 31.31 -13.83
N GLN A 73 10.13 31.19 -14.23
CA GLN A 73 9.45 32.08 -15.21
C GLN A 73 7.94 31.76 -15.34
N THR A 74 7.10 32.78 -15.09
CA THR A 74 5.73 33.05 -15.64
C THR A 74 5.83 33.55 -17.11
N PRO A 75 4.76 33.87 -17.91
CA PRO A 75 3.26 33.82 -17.80
C PRO A 75 2.63 33.19 -19.11
N PRO A 76 1.40 33.49 -19.66
CA PRO A 76 0.27 34.34 -19.23
C PRO A 76 -1.16 33.75 -19.37
N ALA A 77 -2.09 34.58 -18.90
CA ALA A 77 -3.54 34.47 -18.82
C ALA A 77 -4.28 34.41 -20.17
N SER A 78 -5.52 33.89 -20.12
CA SER A 78 -6.65 34.37 -20.94
C SER A 78 -7.97 34.21 -20.17
N LEU A 79 -8.70 35.32 -20.11
CA LEU A 79 -10.00 35.58 -19.48
C LEU A 79 -11.12 35.07 -20.39
N HIS A 80 -12.16 34.41 -19.87
CA HIS A 80 -13.52 34.58 -20.40
C HIS A 80 -14.59 34.40 -19.30
N THR A 81 -15.35 35.48 -19.16
CA THR A 81 -16.54 35.78 -18.35
C THR A 81 -17.77 34.94 -18.73
N ALA A 82 -18.62 34.55 -17.76
CA ALA A 82 -20.04 34.98 -17.66
C ALA A 82 -20.88 34.14 -16.67
N ALA A 83 -21.39 34.84 -15.65
CA ALA A 83 -22.72 34.82 -15.02
C ALA A 83 -23.48 33.49 -14.74
N SER A 84 -23.77 33.28 -13.44
CA SER A 84 -24.90 32.50 -12.93
C SER A 84 -26.25 33.09 -13.33
N PRO A 85 -27.36 32.33 -13.15
CA PRO A 85 -28.18 32.64 -11.98
C PRO A 85 -28.88 31.44 -11.30
N LEU A 86 -29.14 31.68 -10.00
CA LEU A 86 -30.26 31.20 -9.18
C LEU A 86 -30.23 29.80 -8.54
N ALA A 87 -29.90 29.86 -7.25
CA ALA A 87 -30.22 28.93 -6.19
C ALA A 87 -31.71 28.57 -6.15
N HIS A 88 -32.02 27.28 -5.99
CA HIS A 88 -33.13 26.80 -5.15
C HIS A 88 -32.70 25.49 -4.47
N GLN A 89 -32.75 25.55 -3.13
CA GLN A 89 -32.73 24.50 -2.12
C GLN A 89 -32.62 23.03 -2.59
N ARG A 90 -31.57 22.35 -2.12
CA ARG A 90 -31.74 20.98 -1.61
C ARG A 90 -30.96 20.79 -0.31
N ILE A 91 -31.76 20.47 0.70
CA ILE A 91 -31.45 20.11 2.07
C ILE A 91 -30.18 19.25 2.15
N HIS A 92 -29.30 19.62 3.09
CA HIS A 92 -28.20 18.80 3.56
C HIS A 92 -28.68 17.39 3.93
N GLN A 93 -28.46 16.42 3.05
CA GLN A 93 -28.28 15.04 3.46
C GLN A 93 -26.77 14.86 3.74
N PRO A 94 -26.34 14.41 4.93
CA PRO A 94 -25.00 13.85 5.02
C PRO A 94 -25.02 12.63 4.11
N SER A 95 -24.24 12.69 3.03
CA SER A 95 -24.01 11.56 2.14
C SER A 95 -23.50 10.40 2.98
N GLU A 96 -24.39 9.48 3.33
CA GLU A 96 -23.99 8.14 3.72
C GLU A 96 -23.40 7.47 2.47
N HIS A 97 -22.17 6.97 2.64
CA HIS A 97 -21.39 6.07 1.79
C HIS A 97 -20.22 6.69 0.97
N PRO A 98 -19.10 5.94 0.80
CA PRO A 98 -18.97 4.50 1.02
C PRO A 98 -17.90 4.10 2.04
N ALA A 99 -18.18 3.00 2.75
CA ALA A 99 -17.12 2.13 3.24
C ALA A 99 -16.37 1.55 2.03
N CYS A 100 -15.39 2.29 1.50
CA CYS A 100 -14.15 1.81 0.91
C CYS A 100 -14.15 0.30 0.51
N PRO A 101 -14.50 -0.07 -0.74
CA PRO A 101 -14.49 -1.45 -1.21
C PRO A 101 -13.10 -1.83 -1.73
N HIS A 102 -12.05 -1.68 -0.92
CA HIS A 102 -10.69 -1.76 -1.45
C HIS A 102 -10.16 -3.19 -1.51
N THR A 103 -10.03 -3.73 -2.72
CA THR A 103 -9.18 -4.88 -3.00
C THR A 103 -7.77 -4.58 -2.49
N SER A 104 -7.09 -5.52 -1.85
CA SER A 104 -5.72 -5.32 -1.38
C SER A 104 -4.82 -6.47 -1.75
N LEU A 105 -3.72 -6.14 -2.42
CA LEU A 105 -2.66 -7.05 -2.79
C LEU A 105 -1.53 -6.99 -1.74
N GLN A 106 -1.08 -8.14 -1.27
CA GLN A 106 -0.01 -8.31 -0.29
C GLN A 106 1.02 -9.34 -0.77
N ILE A 107 2.30 -8.96 -0.70
CA ILE A 107 3.44 -9.82 -1.06
C ILE A 107 4.51 -9.59 0.01
N GLY A 108 4.72 -10.58 0.88
CA GLY A 108 5.57 -10.39 2.07
C GLY A 108 5.07 -9.23 2.94
N THR A 109 5.92 -8.23 3.15
CA THR A 109 5.59 -6.98 3.83
C THR A 109 5.11 -5.87 2.90
N TRP A 110 5.24 -6.05 1.58
CA TRP A 110 4.71 -5.09 0.60
C TRP A 110 3.19 -5.23 0.50
N LYS A 111 2.48 -4.10 0.52
CA LYS A 111 1.02 -4.06 0.44
C LYS A 111 0.55 -2.89 -0.42
N ARG A 112 -0.34 -3.17 -1.38
CA ARG A 112 -1.06 -2.18 -2.18
C ARG A 112 -2.56 -2.36 -1.94
N MET A 113 -3.21 -1.29 -1.47
CA MET A 113 -4.67 -1.24 -1.38
C MET A 113 -5.19 -0.43 -2.54
N SER A 114 -6.28 -0.86 -3.16
CA SER A 114 -7.01 -0.06 -4.15
C SER A 114 -7.45 1.25 -3.50
N LEU A 115 -7.35 2.37 -4.23
CA LEU A 115 -7.85 3.69 -3.82
C LEU A 115 -8.96 4.19 -4.75
N ARG A 116 -9.05 3.63 -5.95
CA ARG A 116 -10.05 3.96 -6.97
C ARG A 116 -10.51 2.68 -7.66
N PRO A 117 -11.73 2.63 -8.21
CA PRO A 117 -12.12 1.54 -9.08
C PRO A 117 -11.07 1.32 -10.17
N HIS A 118 -10.69 0.07 -10.41
CA HIS A 118 -9.72 -0.36 -11.43
C HIS A 118 -8.25 0.02 -11.21
N ASP A 119 -7.86 0.64 -10.08
CA ASP A 119 -6.43 0.90 -9.83
C ASP A 119 -5.64 -0.32 -9.32
N LEU A 120 -6.35 -1.40 -8.98
CA LEU A 120 -5.82 -2.72 -8.72
C LEU A 120 -6.78 -3.76 -9.31
N GLU A 121 -6.32 -4.50 -10.31
CA GLU A 121 -7.09 -5.54 -10.97
C GLU A 121 -6.30 -6.84 -10.94
N CYS A 122 -6.97 -7.94 -10.64
CA CYS A 122 -6.39 -9.28 -10.61
C CYS A 122 -7.28 -10.19 -11.44
N PHE A 123 -6.74 -10.82 -12.48
CA PHE A 123 -7.52 -11.69 -13.36
C PHE A 123 -6.62 -12.79 -13.94
N PHE A 124 -7.25 -13.85 -14.45
CA PHE A 124 -6.55 -14.91 -15.16
C PHE A 124 -6.62 -14.67 -16.68
N ASP A 125 -5.46 -14.55 -17.33
CA ASP A 125 -5.37 -14.51 -18.78
C ASP A 125 -5.30 -15.94 -19.32
N ARG A 126 -6.36 -16.37 -19.98
CA ARG A 126 -6.46 -17.74 -20.54
C ARG A 126 -5.52 -17.98 -21.71
N GLN A 127 -5.18 -16.95 -22.48
CA GLN A 127 -4.32 -17.08 -23.65
C GLN A 127 -2.86 -17.19 -23.21
N LEU A 128 -2.44 -16.33 -22.28
CA LEU A 128 -1.09 -16.33 -21.73
C LEU A 128 -0.90 -17.37 -20.61
N ARG A 129 -1.99 -18.01 -20.17
CA ARG A 129 -2.02 -18.97 -19.06
C ARG A 129 -1.31 -18.43 -17.81
N CYS A 130 -1.66 -17.22 -17.41
CA CYS A 130 -1.03 -16.56 -16.26
C CYS A 130 -2.06 -15.75 -15.46
N MET A 131 -1.79 -15.60 -14.16
CA MET A 131 -2.44 -14.59 -13.35
C MET A 131 -1.81 -13.24 -13.64
N VAL A 132 -2.63 -12.24 -13.97
CA VAL A 132 -2.21 -10.88 -14.30
C VAL A 132 -2.71 -9.95 -13.22
N TRP A 133 -1.79 -9.29 -12.53
CA TRP A 133 -2.11 -8.26 -11.55
C TRP A 133 -1.69 -6.90 -12.10
N ARG A 134 -2.67 -6.04 -12.36
CA ARG A 134 -2.48 -4.67 -12.86
C ARG A 134 -2.63 -3.69 -11.73
N ILE A 135 -1.69 -2.75 -11.65
CA ILE A 135 -1.65 -1.71 -10.62
C ILE A 135 -1.50 -0.37 -11.32
N GLN A 136 -2.35 0.59 -10.96
CA GLN A 136 -2.20 1.99 -11.35
C GLN A 136 -1.76 2.82 -10.15
N ASP A 137 -0.70 3.61 -10.35
CA ASP A 137 -0.21 4.58 -9.38
C ASP A 137 -0.02 5.94 -10.06
N GLY A 138 -0.94 6.87 -9.76
CA GLY A 138 -1.04 8.13 -10.49
C GLY A 138 -1.33 7.92 -11.98
N GLN A 139 -0.41 8.38 -12.83
CA GLN A 139 -0.44 8.20 -14.30
C GLN A 139 0.29 6.94 -14.75
N GLN A 140 1.06 6.29 -13.88
CA GLN A 140 1.84 5.12 -14.25
C GLN A 140 1.02 3.86 -14.07
N ARG A 141 1.06 2.97 -15.07
CA ARG A 141 0.52 1.61 -14.96
C ARG A 141 1.65 0.59 -14.91
N PHE A 142 1.43 -0.43 -14.09
CA PHE A 142 2.29 -1.58 -13.89
C PHE A 142 1.45 -2.84 -14.03
N LYS A 143 2.07 -3.92 -14.50
CA LYS A 143 1.48 -5.24 -14.43
C LYS A 143 2.55 -6.27 -14.10
N MET A 144 2.15 -7.35 -13.46
CA MET A 144 2.97 -8.54 -13.37
C MET A 144 2.21 -9.79 -13.78
N HIS A 145 2.94 -10.73 -14.37
CA HIS A 145 2.43 -12.01 -14.86
C HIS A 145 3.03 -13.12 -14.01
N ILE A 146 2.15 -13.90 -13.39
CA ILE A 146 2.50 -15.11 -12.65
C ILE A 146 2.04 -16.29 -13.52
N GLY A 147 2.99 -16.92 -14.21
CA GLY A 147 2.71 -18.06 -15.09
C GLY A 147 2.10 -19.23 -14.35
N LEU A 148 1.15 -19.94 -14.97
CA LEU A 148 0.52 -21.11 -14.36
C LEU A 148 1.53 -22.25 -14.07
N ASP A 149 2.64 -22.28 -14.80
CA ASP A 149 3.77 -23.19 -14.63
C ASP A 149 4.53 -22.99 -13.31
N VAL A 150 4.55 -21.76 -12.78
CA VAL A 150 5.21 -21.47 -11.49
C VAL A 150 4.25 -21.48 -10.30
N ILE A 151 2.94 -21.64 -10.52
CA ILE A 151 1.94 -21.68 -9.45
C ILE A 151 1.87 -23.09 -8.86
N GLU A 152 2.25 -23.24 -7.59
CA GLU A 152 2.10 -24.48 -6.82
C GLU A 152 0.65 -24.69 -6.38
N LYS A 153 0.03 -23.62 -5.86
CA LYS A 153 -1.27 -23.69 -5.21
C LYS A 153 -2.01 -22.37 -5.30
N MET A 154 -3.32 -22.43 -5.56
CA MET A 154 -4.25 -21.32 -5.34
C MET A 154 -5.29 -21.72 -4.32
N GLN A 155 -5.57 -20.84 -3.37
CA GLN A 155 -6.56 -21.07 -2.31
C GLN A 155 -7.41 -19.83 -2.09
N LEU A 156 -8.73 -20.01 -2.06
CA LEU A 156 -9.69 -18.94 -1.81
C LEU A 156 -10.31 -19.14 -0.42
N ASP A 157 -9.98 -18.26 0.52
CA ASP A 157 -10.46 -18.33 1.90
C ASP A 157 -11.45 -17.19 2.19
N PRO A 158 -12.69 -17.48 2.64
CA PRO A 158 -13.64 -16.44 3.02
C PRO A 158 -13.11 -15.56 4.15
N LEU A 159 -13.27 -14.23 4.02
CA LEU A 159 -12.91 -13.28 5.07
C LEU A 159 -14.10 -13.08 6.01
N MET A 160 -14.10 -13.77 7.16
CA MET A 160 -15.21 -13.74 8.13
C MET A 160 -15.54 -12.33 8.65
N GLU A 161 -14.56 -11.43 8.65
CA GLU A 161 -14.75 -10.03 9.06
C GLU A 161 -15.60 -9.21 8.07
N ARG A 162 -15.80 -9.71 6.84
CA ARG A 162 -16.52 -9.01 5.77
C ARG A 162 -17.25 -10.00 4.86
N MET A 163 -18.56 -10.14 5.05
CA MET A 163 -19.38 -11.03 4.21
C MET A 163 -19.20 -10.73 2.71
N GLY A 164 -19.14 -11.80 1.91
CA GLY A 164 -18.95 -11.72 0.45
C GLY A 164 -17.53 -11.38 0.02
N TRP A 165 -16.56 -11.31 0.95
CA TRP A 165 -15.15 -11.12 0.65
C TRP A 165 -14.34 -12.39 0.89
N ALA A 166 -13.25 -12.53 0.16
CA ALA A 166 -12.32 -13.63 0.28
C ALA A 166 -10.88 -13.16 0.08
N ARG A 167 -9.95 -14.01 0.50
CA ARG A 167 -8.52 -13.93 0.20
C ARG A 167 -8.17 -14.99 -0.81
N LEU A 168 -7.71 -14.58 -1.99
CA LEU A 168 -7.02 -15.45 -2.94
C LEU A 168 -5.54 -15.48 -2.58
N SER A 169 -5.07 -16.63 -2.11
CA SER A 169 -3.65 -16.90 -1.85
C SER A 169 -3.07 -17.70 -3.01
N VAL A 170 -2.03 -17.17 -3.65
CA VAL A 170 -1.26 -17.82 -4.71
C VAL A 170 0.12 -18.16 -4.17
N THR A 171 0.44 -19.44 -4.11
CA THR A 171 1.77 -19.94 -3.75
C THR A 171 2.52 -20.31 -5.01
N VAL A 172 3.72 -19.75 -5.19
CA VAL A 172 4.58 -20.02 -6.34
C VAL A 172 5.80 -20.85 -5.94
N THR A 173 6.18 -21.80 -6.79
CA THR A 173 7.38 -22.63 -6.61
C THR A 173 8.65 -21.85 -6.94
N GLN A 174 8.58 -20.96 -7.93
CA GLN A 174 9.72 -20.25 -8.49
C GLN A 174 9.40 -18.75 -8.66
N PRO A 175 9.52 -17.92 -7.59
CA PRO A 175 9.12 -16.52 -7.62
C PRO A 175 9.94 -15.66 -8.61
N GLU A 176 11.17 -16.05 -8.93
CA GLU A 176 11.99 -15.39 -9.96
C GLU A 176 11.44 -15.53 -11.39
N GLY A 177 10.52 -16.47 -11.63
CA GLY A 177 9.82 -16.63 -12.91
C GLY A 177 8.72 -15.60 -13.17
N ILE A 178 8.41 -14.73 -12.20
CA ILE A 178 7.39 -13.69 -12.34
C ILE A 178 7.91 -12.57 -13.24
N SER A 179 7.11 -12.19 -14.23
CA SER A 179 7.46 -11.14 -15.19
C SER A 179 6.77 -9.83 -14.85
N PHE A 180 7.48 -8.70 -14.99
CA PHE A 180 6.98 -7.37 -14.64
C PHE A 180 7.05 -6.45 -15.86
N TYR A 181 6.04 -5.59 -15.99
CA TYR A 181 5.95 -4.62 -17.07
C TYR A 181 5.45 -3.29 -16.55
N MET A 182 5.90 -2.23 -17.20
CA MET A 182 5.48 -0.85 -16.96
C MET A 182 5.00 -0.25 -18.27
N GLU A 183 3.91 0.49 -18.21
CA GLU A 183 3.38 1.17 -19.39
C GLU A 183 4.26 2.36 -19.81
N ASP A 184 4.61 2.42 -21.09
CA ASP A 184 5.24 3.57 -21.71
C ASP A 184 4.18 4.61 -22.08
N LEU A 185 4.23 5.76 -21.40
CA LEU A 185 3.31 6.88 -21.62
C LEU A 185 3.58 7.63 -22.94
N HIS A 186 4.72 7.37 -23.59
CA HIS A 186 5.12 8.00 -24.84
C HIS A 186 4.82 7.13 -26.08
N GLY A 187 4.46 5.87 -25.89
CA GLY A 187 4.17 4.93 -26.97
C GLY A 187 2.81 5.22 -27.63
N GLN A 188 2.81 5.47 -28.95
CA GLN A 188 1.58 5.49 -29.75
C GLN A 188 1.24 4.07 -30.20
N GLY A 189 0.36 3.37 -29.49
CA GLY A 189 -0.09 2.02 -29.87
C GLY A 189 -0.78 1.25 -28.74
N SER A 190 -1.41 0.12 -29.08
CA SER A 190 -2.11 -0.77 -28.14
C SER A 190 -1.18 -1.64 -27.28
N ASP A 191 0.11 -1.75 -27.63
CA ASP A 191 1.10 -2.53 -26.91
C ASP A 191 2.22 -1.65 -26.36
N ASN A 192 1.83 -0.79 -25.42
CA ASN A 192 2.70 0.16 -24.75
C ASN A 192 3.33 -0.42 -23.47
N TRP A 193 3.52 -1.74 -23.38
CA TRP A 193 4.08 -2.39 -22.19
C TRP A 193 5.56 -2.72 -22.36
N THR A 194 6.40 -2.08 -21.55
CA THR A 194 7.84 -2.36 -21.52
C THR A 194 8.18 -3.24 -20.33
N GLN A 195 8.91 -4.34 -20.56
CA GLN A 195 9.36 -5.21 -19.47
C GLN A 195 10.29 -4.44 -18.52
N CYS A 196 10.07 -4.59 -17.22
CA CYS A 196 10.84 -3.92 -16.18
C CYS A 196 11.26 -4.89 -15.07
N ARG A 197 12.01 -4.39 -14.09
CA ARG A 197 12.37 -5.15 -12.89
C ARG A 197 11.18 -5.19 -11.92
N ASP A 198 11.25 -6.09 -10.96
CA ASP A 198 10.30 -6.15 -9.84
C ASP A 198 10.17 -4.77 -9.17
N PHE A 199 8.97 -4.18 -9.30
CA PHE A 199 8.62 -2.86 -8.77
C PHE A 199 8.16 -2.91 -7.30
N THR A 200 8.06 -4.10 -6.70
CA THR A 200 7.73 -4.24 -5.29
C THR A 200 8.91 -3.84 -4.41
N GLN A 201 8.61 -3.38 -3.20
CA GLN A 201 9.64 -2.98 -2.25
C GLN A 201 10.63 -4.12 -2.03
N ASP A 202 11.92 -3.85 -2.15
CA ASP A 202 13.01 -4.81 -1.94
C ASP A 202 12.93 -6.06 -2.86
N ARG A 203 12.20 -5.97 -3.99
CA ARG A 203 11.97 -7.08 -4.94
C ARG A 203 11.31 -8.30 -4.30
N GLN A 204 10.27 -8.04 -3.51
CA GLN A 204 9.57 -9.08 -2.77
C GLN A 204 8.77 -10.02 -3.66
N ALA A 205 8.23 -9.57 -4.79
CA ALA A 205 7.48 -10.45 -5.69
C ALA A 205 8.38 -11.54 -6.28
N THR A 206 9.65 -11.25 -6.56
CA THR A 206 10.63 -12.28 -7.00
C THR A 206 11.35 -13.00 -5.86
N SER A 207 11.04 -12.69 -4.59
CA SER A 207 11.71 -13.30 -3.44
C SER A 207 10.78 -14.06 -2.49
N VAL A 208 9.48 -13.75 -2.52
CA VAL A 208 8.46 -14.32 -1.64
C VAL A 208 7.58 -15.25 -2.45
N THR A 209 7.29 -16.43 -1.89
CA THR A 209 6.49 -17.47 -2.56
C THR A 209 4.99 -17.31 -2.36
N LEU A 210 4.55 -16.68 -1.26
CA LEU A 210 3.13 -16.46 -0.96
C LEU A 210 2.71 -15.04 -1.31
N HIS A 211 1.79 -14.94 -2.27
CA HIS A 211 1.20 -13.68 -2.69
C HIS A 211 -0.32 -13.76 -2.45
N ALA A 212 -0.93 -12.70 -1.94
CA ALA A 212 -2.32 -12.73 -1.52
C ALA A 212 -3.10 -11.49 -1.98
N VAL A 213 -4.33 -11.70 -2.45
CA VAL A 213 -5.26 -10.64 -2.82
C VAL A 213 -6.54 -10.79 -2.00
N ASP A 214 -6.89 -9.76 -1.25
CA ASP A 214 -8.18 -9.64 -0.55
C ASP A 214 -9.14 -8.85 -1.42
N GLY A 215 -10.36 -9.31 -1.61
CA GLY A 215 -11.35 -8.64 -2.44
C GLY A 215 -12.74 -9.26 -2.38
N PRO A 216 -13.73 -8.72 -3.11
CA PRO A 216 -15.04 -9.37 -3.26
C PRO A 216 -14.87 -10.77 -3.86
N ALA A 217 -15.44 -11.79 -3.21
CA ALA A 217 -15.22 -13.19 -3.58
C ALA A 217 -15.66 -13.55 -5.00
N MET A 218 -16.61 -12.80 -5.57
CA MET A 218 -17.07 -13.00 -6.96
C MET A 218 -16.18 -12.33 -8.01
N ALA A 219 -15.26 -11.46 -7.58
CA ALA A 219 -14.33 -10.76 -8.46
C ALA A 219 -12.92 -11.37 -8.44
N LEU A 220 -12.68 -12.36 -7.57
CA LEU A 220 -11.41 -13.07 -7.43
C LEU A 220 -11.43 -14.42 -8.15
#